data_AF-A0A937TWW6-F1
#
_entry.id   AF-A0A937TWW6-F1
#
_cell.length_a   1.000
_cell.length_b   1.000
_cell.length_c   1.000
_cell.angle_alpha   90.00
_cell.angle_beta   90.00
_cell.angle_gamma   90.00
#
_symmetry.space_group_name_H-M   'P 1'
#
loop_
_entity.id
_entity.type
_entity.pdbx_description
1 polymer ?
#
loop_
_entity_poly.entity_id
_entity_poly.type
_entity_poly.pdbx_seq_one_letter_code
_entity_poly.pdbx_strand_id
1 'polypeptide(L)' 'MAAGLVASGALAAPPQGEGWTPLFNGKDLAGWKAPEGDGGHWKVTGGVIDYDAQS' A
#
# COMPACT_ATOMS: atom_id res chain seq x y z
N MET A 1 17.16 -4.72 27.10
CA MET A 1 16.86 -5.22 25.75
C MET A 1 15.35 -5.43 25.68
N ALA A 2 14.61 -4.53 25.02
CA ALA A 2 13.17 -4.66 24.89
C ALA A 2 12.87 -5.29 23.51
N ALA A 3 12.31 -6.49 23.51
CA ALA A 3 11.81 -7.15 22.31
C ALA A 3 10.50 -6.47 21.89
N GLY A 4 10.53 -5.76 20.77
CA GLY A 4 9.33 -5.19 20.16
C GLY A 4 8.50 -6.30 19.51
N LEU A 5 7.25 -6.46 19.98
CA LEU A 5 6.26 -7.32 19.35
C LEU A 5 5.93 -6.75 17.96
N VAL A 6 6.32 -7.44 16.88
CA VAL A 6 5.81 -7.11 15.55
C VAL A 6 4.49 -7.85 15.37
N ALA A 7 3.37 -7.16 15.64
CA ALA A 7 2.07 -7.68 15.28
C ALA A 7 1.98 -7.74 13.75
N SER A 8 2.14 -8.94 13.18
CA SER A 8 1.83 -9.19 11.77
C SER A 8 0.32 -9.18 11.62
N GLY A 9 -0.25 -7.99 11.40
CA GLY A 9 -1.64 -7.87 10.99
C GLY A 9 -1.80 -8.52 9.62
N ALA A 10 -2.58 -9.60 9.52
CA ALA A 10 -2.96 -10.15 8.23
C ALA A 10 -3.72 -9.05 7.46
N LEU A 11 -3.16 -8.58 6.36
CA LEU A 11 -3.89 -7.73 5.43
C LEU A 11 -5.10 -8.53 4.96
N ALA A 12 -6.31 -8.05 5.27
CA ALA A 12 -7.53 -8.67 4.80
C ALA A 12 -7.47 -8.75 3.28
N ALA A 13 -7.63 -9.96 2.72
CA ALA A 13 -7.72 -10.11 1.28
C ALA A 13 -8.94 -9.30 0.79
N PRO A 14 -8.83 -8.59 -0.36
CA PRO A 14 -9.96 -7.84 -0.88
C PRO A 14 -11.15 -8.79 -1.09
N PRO A 15 -12.38 -8.37 -0.81
CA PRO A 15 -13.56 -9.23 -0.95
C PRO A 15 -13.59 -9.83 -2.37
N GLN A 16 -13.55 -11.16 -2.45
CA GLN A 16 -13.70 -11.87 -3.71
C GLN A 16 -15.18 -12.22 -3.88
N GLY A 17 -15.88 -11.44 -4.71
CA GLY A 17 -17.31 -11.63 -4.95
C GLY A 17 -17.79 -10.81 -6.15
N GLU A 18 -18.93 -11.21 -6.72
CA GLU A 18 -19.55 -10.49 -7.83
C GLU A 18 -19.83 -9.02 -7.43
N GLY A 19 -19.51 -8.09 -8.32
CA GLY A 19 -19.74 -6.66 -8.12
C GLY A 19 -18.62 -5.88 -7.42
N TRP A 20 -17.54 -6.54 -6.98
CA TRP A 20 -16.35 -5.88 -6.45
C TRP A 20 -15.16 -5.97 -7.40
N THR A 21 -14.45 -4.86 -7.58
CA THR A 21 -13.20 -4.82 -8.34
C THR A 21 -12.12 -4.14 -7.52
N PRO A 22 -10.98 -4.80 -7.25
CA PRO A 22 -9.88 -4.18 -6.53
C PRO A 22 -9.25 -3.06 -7.36
N LEU A 23 -9.20 -1.85 -6.79
CA LEU A 23 -8.58 -0.68 -7.44
C LEU A 23 -7.04 -0.74 -7.41
N PHE A 24 -6.49 -1.39 -6.40
CA PHE A 24 -5.06 -1.64 -6.29
C PHE A 24 -4.75 -3.09 -6.65
N ASN A 25 -3.77 -3.27 -7.52
CA ASN A 25 -3.40 -4.58 -8.06
C ASN A 25 -2.42 -5.37 -7.15
N GLY A 26 -2.02 -4.81 -6.01
CA GLY A 26 -1.09 -5.45 -5.08
C GLY A 26 0.39 -5.35 -5.47
N LYS A 27 0.72 -4.63 -6.55
CA LYS A 27 2.06 -4.67 -7.18
C LYS A 27 2.63 -3.30 -7.45
N ASP A 28 1.83 -2.39 -7.99
CA ASP A 28 2.30 -1.09 -8.47
C ASP A 28 1.17 -0.03 -8.49
N LEU A 29 1.54 1.19 -8.85
CA LEU A 29 0.65 2.35 -8.95
C LEU A 29 0.04 2.49 -10.36
N ALA A 30 -0.11 1.41 -11.13
CA ALA A 30 -0.75 1.50 -12.45
C ALA A 30 -2.19 2.02 -12.33
N GLY A 31 -2.51 3.06 -13.11
CA GLY A 31 -3.81 3.74 -13.05
C GLY A 31 -3.91 4.83 -11.97
N TRP A 32 -2.87 5.02 -11.16
CA TRP A 32 -2.79 6.07 -10.17
C TRP A 32 -1.91 7.22 -10.67
N LYS A 33 -2.22 8.44 -10.25
CA LYS A 33 -1.44 9.64 -10.59
C LYS A 33 -0.92 10.28 -9.31
N ALA A 34 0.40 10.42 -9.20
CA ALA A 34 1.01 11.17 -8.11
C ALA A 34 0.69 12.68 -8.24
N PRO A 35 0.47 13.39 -7.13
CA PRO A 35 0.33 14.84 -7.15
C PRO A 35 1.59 15.54 -7.66
N GLU A 36 1.44 16.74 -8.22
CA GLU A 36 2.59 17.57 -8.56
C GLU A 36 3.34 17.97 -7.28
N GLY A 37 4.68 17.87 -7.30
CA GLY A 37 5.51 18.14 -6.12
C GLY A 37 5.65 16.98 -5.14
N ASP A 38 5.10 15.79 -5.43
CA ASP A 38 5.20 14.62 -4.55
C ASP A 38 6.61 14.03 -4.43
N GLY A 39 7.59 14.41 -5.26
CA GLY A 39 8.98 13.97 -5.08
C GLY A 39 9.26 12.46 -5.18
N GLY A 40 8.24 11.62 -5.43
CA GLY A 40 8.35 10.17 -5.44
C GLY A 40 8.11 9.51 -4.07
N HIS A 41 7.36 10.15 -3.17
CA HIS A 41 7.06 9.63 -1.83
C HIS A 41 6.08 8.46 -1.83
N TRP A 42 5.21 8.34 -2.87
CA TRP A 42 4.38 7.16 -3.04
C TRP A 42 5.16 5.98 -3.62
N LYS A 43 5.21 4.89 -2.86
CA LYS A 43 5.85 3.63 -3.29
C LYS A 43 4.98 2.42 -2.94
N VAL A 44 5.19 1.31 -3.64
CA VAL A 44 4.60 0.02 -3.25
C VAL A 44 5.68 -0.82 -2.58
N THR A 45 5.47 -1.16 -1.31
CA THR A 45 6.37 -1.99 -0.52
C THR A 45 5.61 -3.16 0.07
N GLY A 46 6.06 -4.40 -0.20
CA GLY A 46 5.41 -5.60 0.34
C GLY A 46 3.94 -5.77 -0.08
N GLY A 47 3.55 -5.23 -1.23
CA GLY A 47 2.17 -5.24 -1.70
C GLY A 47 1.25 -4.26 -0.97
N VAL A 48 1.81 -3.19 -0.40
CA VAL A 48 1.09 -2.09 0.25
C VAL A 48 1.54 -0.76 -0.35
N ILE A 49 0.60 0.16 -0.61
CA ILE A 49 0.93 1.54 -0.97
C ILE A 49 1.40 2.25 0.31
N ASP A 50 2.63 2.75 0.27
CA ASP A 50 3.36 3.38 1.36
C ASP A 50 3.69 4.83 0.97
N TYR A 51 3.52 5.75 1.92
CA TYR A 51 3.93 7.14 1.81
C TYR A 51 4.98 7.41 2.88
N ASP A 52 6.21 7.70 2.47
CA ASP A 52 7.35 7.74 3.39
C ASP A 52 7.50 9.05 4.19
N ALA A 53 6.69 10.06 3.86
CA ALA A 53 6.60 11.33 4.57
C ALA A 53 7.95 12.05 4.79
N GLN A 54 9.00 11.67 4.06
CA GLN A 54 10.32 12.28 4.19
C GLN A 54 10.38 13.55 3.37
N SER A 55 10.17 14.72 4.00
CA SER A 55 10.39 16.03 3.38
C SER A 55 11.84 16.28 3.01
#